data_AF-A0A7V4HUC8-F1
#
_entry.id   AF-A0A7V4HUC8-F1
#
_cell.length_a   1.000
_cell.length_b   1.000
_cell.length_c   1.000
_cell.angle_alpha   90.00
_cell.angle_beta   90.00
_cell.angle_gamma   90.00
#
_symmetry.space_group_name_H-M   'P 1'
#
loop_
_entity.id
_entity.type
_entity.pdbx_description
1 polymer ?
#
loop_
_entity_poly.entity_id
_entity_poly.type
_entity_poly.pdbx_seq_one_letter_code
_entity_poly.pdbx_strand_id
1 'polypeptide(L)'
;MNVLEALRQKLAARQVDCEARYRKMIRQVADGEDIDANEAGEILQATGKTLDDLERAVAMLRDRRSWQDTLAKKPALEKELADVVGRIEKANAALAEAERKHREAVEPLTGLKLGLEAQLNRLPEIQQKLIETCLDPVMVEERRKLVTAIEATENRRSRAVFVQREATARAKGWRAEAARGGDDAPRREAKAAEFERDAEEAARTITEADAEIPRLKKKLAALEAKMLEP
;
A
#
# COMPACT_ATOMS: atom_id res chain seq x y z
N MET A 1 95.09 11.07 4.12
CA MET A 1 93.70 11.56 4.07
C MET A 1 93.75 12.99 3.57
N ASN A 2 93.20 13.27 2.39
CA ASN A 2 93.28 14.60 1.79
C ASN A 2 92.37 15.56 2.58
N VAL A 3 92.85 16.78 2.86
CA VAL A 3 92.09 17.83 3.54
C VAL A 3 90.73 18.06 2.86
N LEU A 4 90.66 17.92 1.54
CA LEU A 4 89.43 18.03 0.76
C LEU A 4 88.42 16.89 1.03
N GLU A 5 88.88 15.67 1.30
CA GLU A 5 88.02 14.52 1.61
C GLU A 5 87.45 14.62 3.04
N ALA A 6 88.30 15.01 4.00
CA ALA A 6 87.86 15.27 5.38
C ALA A 6 86.87 16.45 5.46
N LEU A 7 87.08 17.49 4.64
CA LEU A 7 86.14 18.61 4.51
C LEU A 7 84.81 18.15 3.90
N ARG A 8 84.82 17.34 2.83
CA ARG A 8 83.58 16.80 2.23
C ARG A 8 82.77 15.95 3.21
N GLN A 9 83.42 15.06 3.97
CA GLN A 9 82.74 14.26 4.99
C GLN A 9 82.14 15.12 6.10
N LYS A 10 82.87 16.13 6.58
CA LYS A 10 82.36 17.08 7.60
C LYS A 10 81.19 17.92 7.07
N LEU A 11 81.23 18.34 5.81
CA LEU A 11 80.14 19.09 5.19
C LEU A 11 78.89 18.22 5.00
N ALA A 12 79.04 16.98 4.57
CA ALA A 12 77.93 16.03 4.44
C ALA A 12 77.29 15.70 5.80
N ALA A 13 78.10 15.46 6.84
CA ALA A 13 77.61 15.25 8.19
C ALA A 13 76.84 16.47 8.72
N ARG A 14 77.39 17.67 8.52
CA ARG A 14 76.73 18.93 8.90
C ARG A 14 75.42 19.14 8.16
N GLN A 15 75.32 18.78 6.89
CA GLN A 15 74.05 18.85 6.13
C GLN A 15 72.99 17.92 6.71
N VAL A 16 73.35 16.68 7.02
CA VAL A 16 72.43 15.71 7.64
C VAL A 16 71.94 16.21 9.00
N ASP A 17 72.83 16.76 9.82
CA ASP A 17 72.49 17.33 11.13
C ASP A 17 71.57 18.55 11.00
N CYS A 18 71.85 19.45 10.05
CA CYS A 18 71.01 20.62 9.78
C CYS A 18 69.61 20.20 9.29
N GLU A 19 69.51 19.20 8.40
CA GLU A 19 68.22 18.66 7.98
C GLU A 19 67.45 18.00 9.13
N ALA A 20 68.13 17.28 10.01
CA ALA A 20 67.53 16.67 11.18
C ALA A 20 66.96 17.74 12.13
N ARG A 21 67.71 18.84 12.35
CA ARG A 21 67.25 20.00 13.12
C ARG A 21 66.05 20.67 12.47
N TYR A 22 66.06 20.86 11.15
CA TYR A 22 64.92 21.40 10.40
C TYR A 22 63.66 20.52 10.53
N ARG A 23 63.79 19.20 10.42
CA ARG A 23 62.65 18.27 10.64
C ARG A 23 62.15 18.30 12.08
N LYS A 24 63.05 18.45 13.06
CA LYS A 24 62.67 18.61 14.47
C LYS A 24 61.88 19.90 14.67
N MET A 25 62.38 21.02 14.13
CA MET A 25 61.72 22.33 14.14
C MET A 25 60.31 22.25 13.54
N ILE A 26 60.14 21.62 12.37
CA ILE A 26 58.80 21.41 11.76
C ILE A 26 57.84 20.68 12.71
N ARG A 27 58.31 19.67 13.46
CA ARG A 27 57.46 18.96 14.43
C ARG A 27 57.07 19.86 15.58
N GLN A 28 58.03 20.57 16.16
CA GLN A 28 57.81 21.47 17.28
C GLN A 28 56.81 22.59 16.92
N VAL A 29 56.99 23.24 15.76
CA VAL A 29 56.01 24.23 15.26
C VAL A 29 54.65 23.59 14.97
N ALA A 30 54.62 22.39 14.40
CA ALA A 30 53.36 21.67 14.15
C ALA A 30 52.62 21.32 15.45
N ASP A 31 53.36 21.02 16.52
CA ASP A 31 52.89 20.74 17.88
C ASP A 31 52.48 22.02 18.66
N GLY A 32 52.74 23.20 18.10
CA GLY A 32 52.41 24.50 18.72
C GLY A 32 53.43 24.95 19.76
N GLU A 33 54.65 24.39 19.74
CA GLU A 33 55.76 24.86 20.59
C GLU A 33 56.33 26.16 20.03
N ASP A 34 56.60 27.11 20.93
CA ASP A 34 57.32 28.34 20.58
C ASP A 34 58.81 28.06 20.41
N ILE A 35 59.35 28.43 19.26
CA ILE A 35 60.77 28.28 18.93
C ILE A 35 61.40 29.66 18.88
N ASP A 36 62.60 29.79 19.45
CA ASP A 36 63.35 31.04 19.40
C ASP A 36 63.58 31.48 17.94
N ALA A 37 63.28 32.73 17.64
CA ALA A 37 63.33 33.27 16.29
C ALA A 37 64.76 33.30 15.71
N ASN A 38 65.78 33.44 16.56
CA ASN A 38 67.18 33.41 16.12
C ASN A 38 67.59 31.97 15.80
N GLU A 39 67.24 31.02 16.66
CA GLU A 39 67.48 29.59 16.42
C GLU A 39 66.80 29.11 15.12
N ALA A 40 65.54 29.50 14.90
CA ALA A 40 64.83 29.17 13.66
C ALA A 40 65.51 29.79 12.43
N GLY A 41 65.95 31.06 12.53
CA GLY A 41 66.68 31.75 11.46
C GLY A 41 68.00 31.04 11.10
N GLU A 42 68.77 30.61 12.10
CA GLU A 42 70.02 29.86 11.89
C GLU A 42 69.78 28.52 11.19
N ILE A 43 68.74 27.78 11.58
CA ILE A 43 68.40 26.48 10.97
C ILE A 43 67.94 26.65 9.52
N LEU A 44 67.10 27.65 9.23
CA LEU A 44 66.64 27.95 7.86
C LEU A 44 67.80 28.36 6.95
N GLN A 45 68.68 29.24 7.44
CA GLN A 45 69.84 29.69 6.69
C GLN A 45 70.83 28.53 6.43
N ALA A 46 71.07 27.68 7.43
CA ALA A 46 71.97 26.54 7.30
C ALA A 46 71.44 25.44 6.37
N THR A 47 70.12 25.37 6.15
CA THR A 47 69.47 24.41 5.24
C THR A 47 69.09 25.00 3.88
N GLY A 48 69.27 26.32 3.68
CA GLY A 48 68.88 27.01 2.47
C GLY A 48 67.36 27.04 2.25
N LYS A 49 66.57 27.05 3.34
CA LYS A 49 65.10 27.05 3.31
C LYS A 49 64.54 28.43 3.64
N THR A 50 63.37 28.72 3.10
CA THR A 50 62.63 29.96 3.39
C THR A 50 61.61 29.74 4.50
N LEU A 51 61.05 30.83 5.02
CA LEU A 51 59.91 30.77 5.93
C LEU A 51 58.70 30.10 5.25
N ASP A 52 58.43 30.41 3.98
CA ASP A 52 57.36 29.78 3.20
C ASP A 52 57.55 28.25 3.08
N ASP A 53 58.81 27.78 2.96
CA ASP A 53 59.11 26.34 2.96
C ASP A 53 58.79 25.69 4.31
N LEU A 54 59.04 26.39 5.41
CA LEU A 54 58.71 25.95 6.76
C LEU A 54 57.19 25.89 6.97
N GLU A 55 56.46 26.93 6.59
CA GLU A 55 55.00 26.98 6.67
C GLU A 55 54.37 25.83 5.88
N ARG A 56 54.83 25.61 4.65
CA ARG A 56 54.37 24.50 3.81
C ARG A 56 54.68 23.14 4.42
N ALA A 57 55.87 22.97 5.00
CA ALA A 57 56.26 21.71 5.63
C ALA A 57 55.46 21.42 6.91
N VAL A 58 55.18 22.44 7.72
CA VAL A 58 54.33 22.35 8.92
C VAL A 58 52.89 22.02 8.55
N ALA A 59 52.31 22.71 7.56
CA ALA A 59 50.96 22.41 7.07
C ALA A 59 50.87 20.97 6.56
N MET A 60 51.84 20.52 5.76
CA MET A 60 51.89 19.15 5.25
C MET A 60 52.03 18.11 6.37
N LEU A 61 52.77 18.41 7.45
CA LEU A 61 52.87 17.49 8.60
C LEU A 61 51.54 17.38 9.35
N ARG A 62 50.82 18.50 9.53
CA ARG A 62 49.49 18.52 10.15
C ARG A 62 48.48 17.72 9.33
N ASP A 63 48.46 17.92 8.02
CA ASP A 63 47.59 17.15 7.10
C ASP A 63 47.90 15.66 7.16
N ARG A 64 49.18 15.27 7.14
CA ARG A 64 49.59 13.86 7.24
C ARG A 64 49.14 13.22 8.56
N ARG A 65 49.21 13.93 9.68
CA ARG A 65 48.70 13.43 10.97
C ARG A 65 47.18 13.22 10.93
N SER A 66 46.43 14.20 10.42
CA SER A 66 44.98 14.07 10.23
C SER A 66 44.58 12.87 9.36
N TRP A 67 45.32 12.63 8.26
CA TRP A 67 45.11 11.46 7.42
C TRP A 67 45.46 10.15 8.12
N GLN A 68 46.53 10.12 8.93
CA GLN A 68 46.88 8.95 9.73
C GLN A 68 45.81 8.63 10.77
N ASP A 69 45.27 9.63 11.47
CA ASP A 69 44.19 9.46 12.44
C ASP A 69 42.92 8.93 11.78
N THR A 70 42.64 9.36 10.55
CA THR A 70 41.52 8.85 9.76
C THR A 70 41.75 7.40 9.34
N LEU A 71 42.95 7.08 8.83
CA LEU A 71 43.31 5.72 8.44
C LEU A 71 43.32 4.75 9.63
N ALA A 72 43.68 5.22 10.83
CA ALA A 72 43.65 4.42 12.05
C ALA A 72 42.24 3.91 12.41
N LYS A 73 41.18 4.58 11.94
CA LYS A 73 39.78 4.15 12.13
C LYS A 73 39.36 3.01 11.19
N LYS A 74 40.10 2.76 10.11
CA LYS A 74 39.73 1.79 9.07
C LYS A 74 39.44 0.38 9.62
N PRO A 75 40.27 -0.24 10.48
CA PRO A 75 40.00 -1.59 10.97
C PRO A 75 38.71 -1.70 11.80
N ALA A 76 38.37 -0.66 12.56
CA ALA A 76 37.13 -0.62 13.33
C ALA A 76 35.91 -0.52 12.41
N LEU A 77 35.98 0.33 11.39
CA LEU A 77 34.93 0.46 10.38
C LEU A 77 34.75 -0.82 9.55
N GLU A 78 35.84 -1.48 9.16
CA GLU A 78 35.79 -2.76 8.44
C GLU A 78 35.12 -3.86 9.28
N LYS A 79 35.42 -3.90 10.58
CA LYS A 79 34.77 -4.83 11.52
C LYS A 79 33.27 -4.53 11.66
N GLU A 80 32.91 -3.26 11.86
CA GLU A 80 31.51 -2.85 11.99
C GLU A 80 30.72 -3.14 10.71
N LEU A 81 31.32 -2.91 9.54
CA LEU A 81 30.72 -3.25 8.26
C LEU A 81 30.49 -4.76 8.14
N ALA A 82 31.47 -5.59 8.50
CA ALA A 82 31.32 -7.05 8.47
C ALA A 82 30.21 -7.52 9.43
N ASP A 83 30.13 -6.95 10.63
CA ASP A 83 29.08 -7.27 11.60
C ASP A 83 27.68 -6.88 11.08
N VAL A 84 27.55 -5.71 10.45
CA VAL A 84 26.29 -5.28 9.82
C VAL A 84 25.89 -6.18 8.66
N VAL A 85 26.83 -6.52 7.77
CA VAL A 85 26.59 -7.45 6.65
C VAL A 85 26.10 -8.80 7.17
N GLY A 86 26.76 -9.37 8.18
CA GLY A 86 26.35 -10.64 8.78
C GLY A 86 24.96 -10.59 9.43
N ARG A 87 24.55 -9.44 9.99
CA ARG A 87 23.18 -9.25 10.50
C ARG A 87 22.15 -9.20 9.37
N ILE A 88 22.47 -8.54 8.26
CA ILE A 88 21.61 -8.49 7.07
C ILE A 88 21.41 -9.89 6.49
N GLU A 89 22.49 -10.66 6.33
CA GLU A 89 22.42 -12.04 5.81
C GLU A 89 21.55 -12.94 6.68
N LYS A 90 21.70 -12.87 8.01
CA LYS A 90 20.86 -13.62 8.96
C LYS A 90 19.39 -13.22 8.86
N ALA A 91 19.10 -11.93 8.74
CA ALA A 91 17.72 -11.44 8.60
C ALA A 91 17.09 -11.94 7.29
N ASN A 92 17.83 -11.89 6.18
CA ASN A 92 17.37 -12.38 4.89
C ASN A 92 17.12 -13.90 4.90
N ALA A 93 17.99 -14.68 5.55
CA ALA A 93 17.78 -16.12 5.71
C ALA A 93 16.52 -16.44 6.54
N ALA A 94 16.28 -15.68 7.62
CA ALA A 94 15.08 -15.82 8.43
C ALA A 94 13.81 -15.47 7.65
N LEU A 95 13.85 -14.44 6.81
CA LEU A 95 12.74 -14.07 5.94
C LEU A 95 12.43 -15.17 4.92
N ALA A 96 13.43 -15.67 4.21
CA ALA A 96 13.26 -16.73 3.21
C ALA A 96 12.63 -18.00 3.82
N GLU A 97 13.04 -18.37 5.04
CA GLU A 97 12.46 -19.50 5.77
C GLU A 97 11.01 -19.24 6.22
N ALA A 98 10.71 -18.02 6.67
CA ALA A 98 9.35 -17.64 7.03
C ALA A 98 8.41 -17.66 5.82
N GLU A 99 8.86 -17.17 4.67
CA GLU A 99 8.11 -17.22 3.42
C GLU A 99 7.85 -18.66 2.95
N ARG A 100 8.86 -19.53 3.06
CA ARG A 100 8.72 -20.96 2.75
C ARG A 100 7.65 -21.60 3.63
N LYS A 101 7.73 -21.43 4.95
CA LYS A 101 6.73 -21.93 5.90
C LYS A 101 5.33 -21.39 5.62
N HIS A 102 5.23 -20.11 5.27
CA HIS A 102 3.96 -19.50 4.91
C HIS A 102 3.35 -20.16 3.67
N ARG A 103 4.13 -20.35 2.59
CA ARG A 103 3.67 -21.04 1.38
C ARG A 103 3.20 -22.46 1.69
N GLU A 104 4.01 -23.23 2.42
CA GLU A 104 3.69 -24.61 2.82
C GLU A 104 2.40 -24.72 3.64
N ALA A 105 2.10 -23.71 4.48
CA ALA A 105 0.87 -23.68 5.26
C ALA A 105 -0.36 -23.25 4.44
N VAL A 106 -0.20 -22.27 3.54
CA VAL A 106 -1.33 -21.60 2.87
C VAL A 106 -1.74 -22.29 1.57
N GLU A 107 -0.80 -22.83 0.81
CA GLU A 107 -1.07 -23.48 -0.47
C GLU A 107 -2.07 -24.65 -0.37
N PRO A 108 -1.94 -25.61 0.58
CA PRO A 108 -2.93 -26.68 0.72
C PRO A 108 -4.31 -26.16 1.13
N LEU A 109 -4.37 -25.14 2.00
CA LEU A 109 -5.62 -24.51 2.41
C LEU A 109 -6.30 -23.79 1.24
N THR A 110 -5.52 -23.18 0.35
CA THR A 110 -6.04 -22.53 -0.86
C THR A 110 -6.66 -23.55 -1.80
N GLY A 111 -6.00 -24.70 -2.00
CA GLY A 111 -6.56 -25.81 -2.79
C GLY A 111 -7.85 -26.36 -2.18
N LEU A 112 -7.87 -26.59 -0.85
CA LEU A 112 -9.06 -27.03 -0.13
C LEU A 112 -10.22 -26.03 -0.27
N LYS A 113 -9.92 -24.73 -0.09
CA LYS A 113 -10.91 -23.66 -0.25
C LYS A 113 -11.53 -23.68 -1.65
N LEU A 114 -10.72 -23.72 -2.71
CA LEU A 114 -11.20 -23.76 -4.09
C LEU A 114 -12.05 -25.02 -4.36
N GLY A 115 -11.64 -26.16 -3.82
CA GLY A 115 -12.41 -27.41 -3.92
C GLY A 115 -13.78 -27.31 -3.25
N LEU A 116 -13.84 -26.73 -2.04
CA LEU A 116 -15.09 -26.49 -1.32
C LEU A 116 -15.97 -25.47 -2.04
N GLU A 117 -15.40 -24.38 -2.56
CA GLU A 117 -16.14 -23.38 -3.34
C GLU A 117 -16.75 -24.00 -4.60
N ALA A 118 -16.00 -24.85 -5.32
CA ALA A 118 -16.53 -25.56 -6.49
C ALA A 118 -17.68 -26.51 -6.12
N GLN A 119 -17.58 -27.21 -4.98
CA GLN A 119 -18.66 -28.06 -4.49
C GLN A 119 -19.89 -27.25 -4.10
N LEU A 120 -19.73 -26.17 -3.33
CA LEU A 120 -20.81 -25.27 -2.92
C LEU A 120 -21.51 -24.65 -4.13
N ASN A 121 -20.76 -24.24 -5.15
CA ASN A 121 -21.32 -23.69 -6.39
C ASN A 121 -22.14 -24.71 -7.19
N ARG A 122 -21.88 -26.01 -7.02
CA ARG A 122 -22.63 -27.09 -7.68
C ARG A 122 -23.91 -27.47 -6.93
N LEU A 123 -23.99 -27.21 -5.61
CA LEU A 123 -25.15 -27.60 -4.81
C LEU A 123 -26.48 -26.98 -5.29
N PRO A 124 -26.58 -25.70 -5.68
CA PRO A 124 -27.83 -25.13 -6.20
C PRO A 124 -28.37 -25.86 -7.43
N GLU A 125 -27.49 -26.25 -8.37
CA GLU A 125 -27.89 -27.01 -9.55
C GLU A 125 -28.40 -28.41 -9.17
N ILE A 126 -27.77 -29.06 -8.19
CA ILE A 126 -28.21 -30.36 -7.69
C ILE A 126 -29.56 -30.24 -6.97
N GLN A 127 -29.73 -29.23 -6.11
CA GLN A 127 -30.99 -28.94 -5.44
C GLN A 127 -32.11 -28.71 -6.46
N GLN A 128 -31.85 -27.89 -7.48
CA GLN A 128 -32.81 -27.63 -8.54
C GLN A 128 -33.19 -28.91 -9.28
N LYS A 129 -32.22 -29.78 -9.60
CA LYS A 129 -32.49 -31.09 -10.22
C LYS A 129 -33.34 -31.97 -9.32
N LEU A 130 -33.04 -32.06 -8.03
CA LEU A 130 -33.84 -32.85 -7.09
C LEU A 130 -35.30 -32.36 -7.03
N ILE A 131 -35.50 -31.04 -6.98
CA ILE A 131 -36.84 -30.42 -7.02
C ILE A 131 -37.56 -30.73 -8.34
N GLU A 132 -36.87 -30.63 -9.48
CA GLU A 132 -37.43 -30.91 -10.81
C GLU A 132 -37.79 -32.39 -10.99
N THR A 133 -37.01 -33.30 -10.40
CA THR A 133 -37.23 -34.75 -10.47
C THR A 133 -38.07 -35.30 -9.31
N CYS A 134 -38.73 -34.44 -8.53
CA CYS A 134 -39.54 -34.89 -7.40
C CYS A 134 -40.65 -35.84 -7.86
N LEU A 135 -40.71 -37.02 -7.24
CA LEU A 135 -41.64 -38.08 -7.63
C LEU A 135 -43.06 -37.87 -7.08
N ASP A 136 -43.24 -36.97 -6.11
CA ASP A 136 -44.55 -36.65 -5.55
C ASP A 136 -45.31 -35.67 -6.46
N PRO A 137 -46.34 -36.12 -7.21
CA PRO A 137 -47.08 -35.27 -8.14
C PRO A 137 -47.87 -34.17 -7.42
N VAL A 138 -48.23 -34.35 -6.15
CA VAL A 138 -48.95 -33.36 -5.35
C VAL A 138 -48.04 -32.18 -5.05
N MET A 139 -46.80 -32.45 -4.60
CA MET A 139 -45.82 -31.39 -4.32
C MET A 139 -45.41 -30.65 -5.59
N VAL A 140 -45.22 -31.36 -6.71
CA VAL A 140 -44.89 -30.74 -8.01
C VAL A 140 -46.00 -29.77 -8.45
N GLU A 141 -47.27 -30.17 -8.33
CA GLU A 141 -48.39 -29.31 -8.71
C GLU A 141 -48.57 -28.13 -7.73
N GLU A 142 -48.37 -28.34 -6.43
CA GLU A 142 -48.40 -27.26 -5.44
C GLU A 142 -47.28 -26.23 -5.70
N ARG A 143 -46.07 -26.71 -6.03
CA ARG A 143 -44.94 -25.85 -6.44
C ARG A 143 -45.29 -25.03 -7.67
N ARG A 144 -45.84 -25.68 -8.71
CA ARG A 144 -46.26 -25.01 -9.94
C ARG A 144 -47.26 -23.89 -9.65
N LYS A 145 -48.27 -24.15 -8.82
CA LYS A 145 -49.26 -23.15 -8.42
C LYS A 145 -48.63 -21.97 -7.68
N LEU A 146 -47.70 -22.24 -6.76
CA LEU A 146 -46.99 -21.18 -6.02
C LEU A 146 -46.12 -20.33 -6.93
N VAL A 147 -45.37 -20.93 -7.85
CA VAL A 147 -44.55 -20.21 -8.84
C VAL A 147 -45.43 -19.33 -9.72
N THR A 148 -46.50 -19.89 -10.30
CA THR A 148 -47.45 -19.11 -11.13
C THR A 148 -48.12 -17.98 -10.34
N ALA A 149 -48.46 -18.20 -9.06
CA ALA A 149 -49.03 -17.15 -8.21
C ALA A 149 -48.03 -16.02 -7.95
N ILE A 150 -46.76 -16.34 -7.68
CA ILE A 150 -45.69 -15.35 -7.48
C ILE A 150 -45.52 -14.52 -8.75
N GLU A 151 -45.35 -15.17 -9.90
CA GLU A 151 -45.20 -14.48 -11.20
C GLU A 151 -46.40 -13.59 -11.52
N ALA A 152 -47.63 -14.08 -11.28
CA ALA A 152 -48.84 -13.30 -11.49
C ALA A 152 -48.90 -12.05 -10.60
N THR A 153 -48.52 -12.18 -9.32
CA THR A 153 -48.49 -11.05 -8.37
C THR A 153 -47.36 -10.08 -8.68
N GLU A 154 -46.17 -10.55 -9.07
CA GLU A 154 -45.06 -9.71 -9.53
C GLU A 154 -45.41 -8.93 -10.81
N ASN A 155 -46.09 -9.58 -11.76
CA ASN A 155 -46.59 -8.93 -12.97
C ASN A 155 -47.66 -7.87 -12.64
N ARG A 156 -48.60 -8.19 -11.74
CA ARG A 156 -49.62 -7.24 -11.26
C ARG A 156 -48.98 -6.01 -10.61
N ARG A 157 -48.01 -6.23 -9.72
CA ARG A 157 -47.22 -5.18 -9.08
C ARG A 157 -46.53 -4.30 -10.11
N SER A 158 -45.84 -4.90 -11.07
CA SER A 158 -45.07 -4.18 -12.08
C SER A 158 -45.96 -3.30 -12.96
N ARG A 159 -47.13 -3.81 -13.35
CA ARG A 159 -48.17 -3.03 -14.04
C ARG A 159 -48.70 -1.89 -13.18
N ALA A 160 -48.99 -2.15 -11.90
CA ALA A 160 -49.46 -1.11 -10.97
C ALA A 160 -48.41 0.00 -10.77
N VAL A 161 -47.12 -0.32 -10.66
CA VAL A 161 -46.03 0.68 -10.61
C VAL A 161 -46.04 1.57 -11.85
N PHE A 162 -46.22 0.98 -13.04
CA PHE A 162 -46.31 1.75 -14.28
C PHE A 162 -47.53 2.69 -14.28
N VAL A 163 -48.72 2.17 -13.95
CA VAL A 163 -49.97 2.94 -13.88
C VAL A 163 -49.86 4.06 -12.85
N GLN A 164 -49.36 3.78 -11.65
CA GLN A 164 -49.18 4.77 -10.59
C GLN A 164 -48.31 5.93 -11.07
N ARG A 165 -47.18 5.63 -11.71
CA ARG A 165 -46.24 6.64 -12.21
C ARG A 165 -46.87 7.50 -13.30
N GLU A 166 -47.56 6.88 -14.25
CA GLU A 166 -48.22 7.58 -15.36
C GLU A 166 -49.36 8.47 -14.85
N ALA A 167 -50.22 7.93 -13.98
CA ALA A 167 -51.36 8.64 -13.40
C ALA A 167 -50.90 9.82 -12.53
N THR A 168 -49.87 9.64 -11.69
CA THR A 168 -49.28 10.74 -10.90
C THR A 168 -48.73 11.85 -11.80
N ALA A 169 -48.05 11.50 -12.89
CA ALA A 169 -47.53 12.48 -13.84
C ALA A 169 -48.65 13.25 -14.56
N ARG A 170 -49.71 12.56 -14.99
CA ARG A 170 -50.88 13.17 -15.63
C ARG A 170 -51.65 14.06 -14.67
N ALA A 171 -51.90 13.62 -13.44
CA ALA A 171 -52.54 14.42 -12.40
C ALA A 171 -51.80 15.75 -12.18
N LYS A 172 -50.47 15.69 -12.06
CA LYS A 172 -49.63 16.88 -11.91
C LYS A 172 -49.74 17.81 -13.12
N GLY A 173 -49.75 17.27 -14.34
CA GLY A 173 -49.93 18.03 -15.57
C GLY A 173 -51.28 18.77 -15.59
N TRP A 174 -52.38 18.05 -15.35
CA TRP A 174 -53.72 18.64 -15.32
C TRP A 174 -53.91 19.67 -14.20
N ARG A 175 -53.33 19.46 -13.00
CA ARG A 175 -53.32 20.48 -11.93
C ARG A 175 -52.56 21.73 -12.34
N ALA A 176 -51.40 21.58 -12.97
CA ALA A 176 -50.62 22.72 -13.43
C ALA A 176 -51.36 23.54 -14.50
N GLU A 177 -52.13 22.89 -15.38
CA GLU A 177 -52.99 23.57 -16.36
C GLU A 177 -54.23 24.20 -15.75
N ALA A 178 -54.84 23.59 -14.73
CA ALA A 178 -55.95 24.18 -13.98
C ALA A 178 -55.51 25.46 -13.24
N ALA A 179 -54.32 25.43 -12.63
CA ALA A 179 -53.75 26.57 -11.91
C ALA A 179 -53.48 27.81 -12.80
N ARG A 180 -53.41 27.64 -14.13
CA ARG A 180 -53.30 28.76 -15.08
C ARG A 180 -54.62 29.51 -15.30
N GLY A 181 -55.74 28.99 -14.79
CA GLY A 181 -57.06 29.60 -14.88
C GLY A 181 -57.78 29.39 -16.22
N GLY A 182 -58.91 30.10 -16.38
CA GLY A 182 -59.82 30.01 -17.53
C GLY A 182 -61.10 29.22 -17.24
N ASP A 183 -62.08 29.32 -18.13
CA ASP A 183 -63.43 28.75 -17.94
C ASP A 183 -63.44 27.21 -17.78
N ASP A 184 -62.42 26.54 -18.32
CA ASP A 184 -62.24 25.08 -18.24
C ASP A 184 -61.51 24.61 -16.96
N ALA A 185 -61.07 25.51 -16.07
CA ALA A 185 -60.30 25.13 -14.88
C ALA A 185 -60.98 24.04 -14.02
N PRO A 186 -62.30 24.12 -13.72
CA PRO A 186 -62.98 23.07 -12.94
C PRO A 186 -62.96 21.69 -13.62
N ARG A 187 -63.03 21.66 -14.96
CA ARG A 187 -62.95 20.41 -15.73
C ARG A 187 -61.55 19.79 -15.65
N ARG A 188 -60.50 20.61 -15.66
CA ARG A 188 -59.11 20.14 -15.54
C ARG A 188 -58.80 19.65 -14.12
N GLU A 189 -59.32 20.32 -13.10
CA GLU A 189 -59.24 19.84 -11.70
C GLU A 189 -59.93 18.48 -11.53
N ALA A 190 -61.12 18.32 -12.10
CA ALA A 190 -61.83 17.04 -12.07
C ALA A 190 -61.03 15.90 -12.72
N LYS A 191 -60.38 16.14 -13.87
CA LYS A 191 -59.48 15.17 -14.51
C LYS A 191 -58.24 14.87 -13.69
N ALA A 192 -57.64 15.89 -13.06
CA ALA A 192 -56.51 15.66 -12.18
C ALA A 192 -56.89 14.76 -11.00
N ALA A 193 -58.05 15.00 -10.38
CA ALA A 193 -58.57 14.19 -9.30
C ALA A 193 -58.87 12.75 -9.72
N GLU A 194 -59.31 12.52 -10.97
CA GLU A 194 -59.47 11.17 -11.55
C GLU A 194 -58.13 10.42 -11.58
N PHE A 195 -57.08 11.02 -12.17
CA PHE A 195 -55.75 10.40 -12.21
C PHE A 195 -55.12 10.21 -10.82
N GLU A 196 -55.49 11.02 -9.83
CA GLU A 196 -55.04 10.80 -8.45
C GLU A 196 -55.67 9.59 -7.81
N ARG A 197 -56.96 9.35 -8.06
CA ARG A 197 -57.63 8.12 -7.63
C ARG A 197 -57.00 6.89 -8.29
N ASP A 198 -56.71 6.96 -9.59
CA ASP A 198 -56.03 5.88 -10.31
C ASP A 198 -54.63 5.60 -9.72
N ALA A 199 -53.89 6.66 -9.38
CA ALA A 199 -52.57 6.54 -8.74
C ALA A 199 -52.66 5.93 -7.33
N GLU A 200 -53.68 6.30 -6.55
CA GLU A 200 -53.93 5.75 -5.22
C GLU A 200 -54.35 4.27 -5.28
N GLU A 201 -55.21 3.89 -6.23
CA GLU A 201 -55.62 2.50 -6.44
C GLU A 201 -54.43 1.63 -6.85
N ALA A 202 -53.58 2.13 -7.76
CA ALA A 202 -52.33 1.48 -8.12
C ALA A 202 -51.37 1.37 -6.93
N ALA A 203 -51.27 2.39 -6.07
CA ALA A 203 -50.46 2.37 -4.85
C ALA A 203 -50.91 1.26 -3.87
N ARG A 204 -52.23 1.09 -3.71
CA ARG A 204 -52.80 0.00 -2.89
C ARG A 204 -52.42 -1.36 -3.45
N THR A 205 -52.58 -1.54 -4.76
CA THR A 205 -52.21 -2.79 -5.45
C THR A 205 -50.73 -3.14 -5.26
N ILE A 206 -49.84 -2.14 -5.32
CA ILE A 206 -48.40 -2.34 -5.07
C ILE A 206 -48.17 -2.79 -3.63
N THR A 207 -48.80 -2.13 -2.67
CA THR A 207 -48.65 -2.43 -1.24
C THR A 207 -49.15 -3.85 -0.92
N GLU A 208 -50.28 -4.25 -1.47
CA GLU A 208 -50.82 -5.61 -1.34
C GLU A 208 -49.88 -6.65 -1.93
N ALA A 209 -49.35 -6.41 -3.14
CA ALA A 209 -48.40 -7.29 -3.78
C ALA A 209 -47.06 -7.38 -3.02
N ASP A 210 -46.55 -6.27 -2.49
CA ASP A 210 -45.34 -6.22 -1.67
C ASP A 210 -45.49 -7.01 -0.36
N ALA A 211 -46.71 -7.12 0.18
CA ALA A 211 -47.00 -7.97 1.33
C ALA A 211 -47.21 -9.45 0.94
N GLU A 212 -47.78 -9.73 -0.23
CA GLU A 212 -48.12 -11.07 -0.69
C GLU A 212 -46.91 -11.85 -1.22
N ILE A 213 -46.04 -11.23 -2.04
CA ILE A 213 -44.89 -11.88 -2.67
C ILE A 213 -43.96 -12.56 -1.64
N PRO A 214 -43.54 -11.92 -0.54
CA PRO A 214 -42.70 -12.57 0.46
C PRO A 214 -43.40 -13.75 1.14
N ARG A 215 -44.71 -13.68 1.35
CA ARG A 215 -45.50 -14.79 1.95
C ARG A 215 -45.54 -15.99 1.01
N LEU A 216 -45.75 -15.76 -0.28
CA LEU A 216 -45.74 -16.83 -1.30
C LEU A 216 -44.33 -17.42 -1.45
N LYS A 217 -43.28 -16.59 -1.51
CA LYS A 217 -41.88 -17.05 -1.55
C LYS A 217 -41.50 -17.88 -0.32
N LYS A 218 -41.97 -17.51 0.88
CA LYS A 218 -41.77 -18.30 2.09
C LYS A 218 -42.46 -19.67 2.01
N LYS A 219 -43.67 -19.74 1.46
CA LYS A 219 -44.39 -21.01 1.24
C LYS A 219 -43.67 -21.88 0.22
N LEU A 220 -43.21 -21.29 -0.89
CA LEU A 220 -42.44 -21.99 -1.92
C LEU A 220 -41.15 -22.58 -1.33
N ALA A 221 -40.38 -21.79 -0.57
CA ALA A 221 -39.16 -22.27 0.07
C ALA A 221 -39.42 -23.41 1.08
N ALA A 222 -40.52 -23.34 1.85
CA ALA A 222 -40.90 -24.41 2.76
C ALA A 222 -41.33 -25.69 2.04
N LEU A 223 -41.98 -25.57 0.88
CA LEU A 223 -42.32 -26.72 0.04
C LEU A 223 -41.07 -27.32 -0.62
N GLU A 224 -40.20 -26.49 -1.21
CA GLU A 224 -38.95 -26.94 -1.82
C GLU A 224 -38.04 -27.62 -0.78
N ALA A 225 -38.02 -27.16 0.47
CA ALA A 225 -37.32 -27.86 1.55
C ALA A 225 -37.84 -29.29 1.78
N LYS A 226 -39.17 -29.50 1.75
CA LYS A 226 -39.76 -30.85 1.85
C LYS A 226 -39.46 -31.71 0.64
N MET A 227 -39.42 -31.12 -0.56
CA MET A 227 -39.06 -31.84 -1.79
C MET A 227 -37.60 -32.30 -1.82
N LEU A 228 -36.75 -31.74 -0.96
CA LEU A 228 -35.35 -32.10 -0.79
C LEU A 228 -35.12 -33.14 0.32
N GLU A 229 -36.15 -33.50 1.09
CA GLU A 229 -36.07 -34.60 2.06
C GLU A 229 -36.08 -35.95 1.31
N PRO A 230 -35.22 -36.92 1.70
CA PRO A 230 -35.09 -38.21 1.03
C PRO A 230 -36.28 -39.15 1.24
#